data_AF-A0A2N3E176-F1
#
_entry.id   AF-A0A2N3E176-F1
#
_cell.length_a   1.000
_cell.length_b   1.000
_cell.length_c   1.000
_cell.angle_alpha   90.00
_cell.angle_beta   90.00
_cell.angle_gamma   90.00
#
_symmetry.space_group_name_H-M   'P 1'
#
loop_
_entity.id
_entity.type
_entity.pdbx_description
1 polymer ?
#
loop_
_entity_poly.entity_id
_entity_poly.type
_entity_poly.pdbx_seq_one_letter_code
_entity_poly.pdbx_strand_id
1 'polypeptide(L)' 'MLVAGEISGDALGAELMAAMKEMSPFPLAFSGVGGENMEREGLSSIFPMTDIAVMGPREIVPRL' A
#
# COMPACT_ATOMS: atom_id res chain seq x y z
N MET A 1 2.78 -4.80 -8.94
CA MET A 1 3.46 -4.42 -7.69
C MET A 1 2.99 -3.01 -7.32
N LEU A 2 2.58 -2.79 -6.07
CA LEU A 2 2.10 -1.49 -5.56
C LEU A 2 2.82 -1.15 -4.25
N VAL A 3 3.14 0.12 -4.02
CA VAL A 3 3.83 0.57 -2.79
C VAL A 3 3.13 1.81 -2.27
N ALA A 4 2.54 1.73 -1.08
CA ALA A 4 2.06 2.86 -0.31
C ALA A 4 3.08 3.22 0.79
N GLY A 5 3.49 4.48 0.84
CA GLY A 5 4.41 5.02 1.85
C GLY A 5 3.73 5.86 2.93
N GLU A 6 2.40 5.91 2.93
CA GLU A 6 1.58 6.70 3.87
C GLU A 6 0.15 6.17 3.89
N ILE A 7 -0.61 6.53 4.94
CA ILE A 7 -2.00 6.09 5.13
C ILE A 7 -2.91 6.55 3.98
N SER A 8 -2.66 7.74 3.42
CA SER A 8 -3.42 8.24 2.26
C SER A 8 -3.18 7.39 1.02
N GLY A 9 -1.93 6.93 0.82
CA GLY A 9 -1.54 6.03 -0.26
C GLY A 9 -2.13 4.63 -0.11
N ASP A 10 -2.32 4.15 1.12
CA ASP A 10 -3.01 2.88 1.38
C ASP A 10 -4.49 2.94 0.94
N ALA A 11 -5.21 4.00 1.30
CA ALA A 11 -6.60 4.18 0.90
C ALA A 11 -6.74 4.28 -0.63
N LEU A 12 -5.93 5.14 -1.27
CA LEU A 12 -5.94 5.30 -2.73
C LEU A 12 -5.50 4.02 -3.46
N GLY A 13 -4.52 3.32 -2.90
CA GLY A 13 -4.03 2.04 -3.43
C GLY A 13 -5.11 0.97 -3.40
N ALA A 14 -5.91 0.90 -2.33
CA ALA A 14 -7.02 -0.04 -2.21
C ALA A 14 -8.12 0.25 -3.25
N GLU A 15 -8.52 1.51 -3.42
CA GLU A 15 -9.48 1.91 -4.45
C GLU A 15 -8.99 1.55 -5.86
N LEU A 16 -7.71 1.77 -6.15
CA LEU A 16 -7.08 1.36 -7.41
C LEU A 16 -7.13 -0.16 -7.60
N MET A 17 -6.79 -0.94 -6.56
CA MET A 17 -6.82 -2.41 -6.62
C MET A 17 -8.23 -2.93 -6.89
N ALA A 18 -9.25 -2.35 -6.25
CA ALA A 18 -10.65 -2.69 -6.48
C ALA A 18 -11.05 -2.43 -7.94
N ALA A 19 -10.76 -1.23 -8.46
CA ALA A 19 -11.05 -0.89 -9.85
C ALA A 19 -10.33 -1.81 -10.85
N MET A 20 -9.07 -2.18 -10.58
CA MET A 20 -8.33 -3.12 -11.42
C MET A 20 -8.96 -4.51 -11.43
N LYS A 21 -9.45 -5.01 -10.29
CA LYS A 21 -10.16 -6.29 -10.22
C LYS A 21 -11.46 -6.27 -11.03
N GLU A 22 -12.20 -5.16 -10.99
CA GLU A 22 -13.43 -4.99 -11.79
C GLU A 22 -13.16 -4.98 -13.29
N MET A 23 -12.04 -4.37 -13.71
CA MET A 23 -11.68 -4.24 -15.13
C MET A 23 -11.01 -5.49 -15.70
N SER A 24 -10.40 -6.34 -14.87
CA SER A 24 -9.61 -7.46 -15.33
C SER A 24 -10.49 -8.67 -15.66
N PRO A 25 -10.38 -9.25 -16.88
CA PRO A 25 -11.06 -10.50 -17.22
C PRO A 25 -10.43 -11.72 -16.55
N PHE A 26 -9.30 -11.55 -15.85
CA PHE A 26 -8.58 -12.63 -15.16
C PHE A 26 -8.34 -12.27 -13.68
N PRO A 27 -8.20 -13.28 -12.79
CA PRO A 27 -7.81 -13.03 -11.41
C PRO A 27 -6.48 -12.28 -11.31
N LEU A 28 -6.46 -11.22 -10.50
CA LEU A 28 -5.25 -10.44 -10.24
C LEU A 28 -4.60 -10.88 -8.93
N ALA A 29 -3.28 -10.93 -8.94
CA ALA A 29 -2.47 -11.09 -7.74
C ALA A 29 -1.69 -9.80 -7.50
N PHE A 30 -1.73 -9.32 -6.26
CA PHE A 30 -1.06 -8.09 -5.86
C PHE A 30 0.11 -8.40 -4.93
N SER A 31 1.22 -7.69 -5.13
CA SER A 31 2.43 -7.75 -4.31
C SER A 31 2.97 -6.35 -4.06
N GLY A 32 3.65 -6.15 -2.94
CA GLY A 32 4.34 -4.89 -2.64
C GLY A 32 4.18 -4.48 -1.19
N VAL A 33 3.92 -3.21 -0.93
CA VAL A 33 3.79 -2.68 0.44
C VAL A 33 2.52 -1.85 0.52
N GLY A 34 1.68 -2.15 1.50
CA GLY A 34 0.42 -1.47 1.71
C GLY A 34 0.02 -1.56 3.17
N GLY A 35 -0.93 -0.72 3.55
CA GLY A 35 -1.55 -0.78 4.86
C GLY A 35 -2.75 -1.71 4.86
N GLU A 36 -3.58 -1.55 5.88
CA GLU A 36 -4.72 -2.43 6.13
C GLU A 36 -5.74 -2.41 4.96
N ASN A 37 -5.91 -1.28 4.27
CA ASN A 37 -6.88 -1.20 3.17
C ASN A 37 -6.41 -1.99 1.95
N MET A 38 -5.14 -1.86 1.56
CA MET A 38 -4.59 -2.66 0.44
C MET A 38 -4.47 -4.14 0.80
N GLU A 39 -4.17 -4.49 2.06
CA GLU A 39 -4.15 -5.88 2.52
C GLU A 39 -5.53 -6.54 2.42
N ARG A 40 -6.61 -5.81 2.75
CA ARG A 40 -8.00 -6.29 2.54
C ARG A 40 -8.32 -6.52 1.07
N GLU A 41 -7.68 -5.78 0.17
CA GLU A 41 -7.77 -6.01 -1.28
C GLU A 41 -6.88 -7.17 -1.76
N GLY A 42 -6.25 -7.93 -0.87
CA GLY A 42 -5.46 -9.11 -1.22
C GLY A 42 -4.01 -8.78 -1.58
N LEU A 43 -3.52 -7.59 -1.22
CA LEU A 43 -2.08 -7.33 -1.23
C LEU A 43 -1.42 -8.15 -0.11
N SER A 44 -0.43 -8.97 -0.46
CA SER A 44 0.49 -9.52 0.54
C SER A 44 1.64 -8.54 0.72
N SER A 45 1.61 -7.79 1.83
CA SER A 45 2.65 -6.82 2.15
C SER A 45 3.98 -7.51 2.45
N ILE A 46 5.06 -7.12 1.75
CA ILE A 46 6.38 -7.78 1.84
C ILE A 46 7.10 -7.39 3.14
N PHE A 47 6.75 -6.24 3.72
CA PHE A 47 7.21 -5.76 5.02
C PHE A 47 6.20 -4.73 5.57
N PRO A 48 6.19 -4.46 6.89
CA PRO A 48 5.23 -3.53 7.49
C PRO A 48 5.29 -2.14 6.85
N MET A 49 4.14 -1.60 6.42
CA MET A 49 4.09 -0.24 5.85
C MET A 49 4.65 0.81 6.81
N THR A 50 4.51 0.60 8.12
CA THR A 50 5.08 1.45 9.19
C THR A 50 6.60 1.62 9.10
N ASP A 51 7.32 0.69 8.48
CA ASP A 51 8.78 0.73 8.40
C ASP A 51 9.26 1.73 7.34
N ILE A 52 8.46 1.93 6.28
CA ILE A 52 8.71 2.93 5.22
C ILE A 52 7.80 4.15 5.31
N ALA A 53 6.82 4.14 6.22
CA ALA A 53 5.85 5.22 6.32
C ALA A 53 6.56 6.52 6.67
N VAL A 54 6.48 7.50 5.78
CA VAL A 54 7.00 8.85 6.05
C VAL A 54 5.84 9.65 6.64
N MET A 55 5.71 9.73 7.97
CA MET A 55 4.70 10.62 8.60
C MET A 55 5.14 12.10 8.63
N GLY A 56 6.07 12.49 7.75
CA GLY A 56 6.54 13.84 7.54
C GLY A 56 8.01 14.07 7.93
N PRO A 57 8.55 15.28 7.67
CA PRO A 57 9.97 15.59 7.91
C PRO A 57 10.42 15.37 9.36
N ARG A 58 9.50 15.49 10.32
CA ARG A 58 9.78 15.37 11.77
C ARG A 58 10.25 13.98 12.21
N GLU A 59 9.87 12.91 11.51
CA GLU A 59 10.27 11.54 11.86
C GLU A 59 11.53 11.07 11.13
N ILE A 60 12.00 11.84 10.14
CA ILE A 60 13.27 11.58 9.43
C ILE A 60 14.44 12.13 10.26
N VAL A 61 14.28 13.28 10.93
CA VAL A 61 15.34 13.94 11.71
C VAL A 61 15.97 13.06 12.82
N PRO A 62 15.23 12.21 13.56
CA PRO A 62 15.83 11.37 14.61
C PRO A 62 16.65 10.18 14.06
N ARG A 63 16.60 9.91 12.75
CA ARG A 63 17.31 8.77 12.12
C ARG A 63 18.63 9.19 11.44
N LEU A 64 19.08 10.43 11.62
CA LEU A 64 20.39 10.95 11.18
C LEU A 64 21.39 11.04 12.34
#